data_AF-A0A0F4RBE1-F1
#
_entry.id   AF-A0A0F4RBE1-F1
#
_cell.length_a   1.000
_cell.length_b   1.000
_cell.length_c   1.000
_cell.angle_alpha   90.00
_cell.angle_beta   90.00
_cell.angle_gamma   90.00
#
_symmetry.space_group_name_H-M   'P 1'
#
loop_
_entity.id
_entity.type
_entity.pdbx_description
1 polymer ?
#
loop_
_entity_poly.entity_id
_entity_poly.type
_entity_poly.pdbx_seq_one_letter_code
_entity_poly.pdbx_strand_id
1 'polypeptide(L)'
;MIHLFREIPFLICLISTPSILGADTPLRGTLIGQSSGDILQYSCNELDDGDINCDFIQIVLSVKATEDEWPEMLEEFRMAFDEDDVSLGEFCDSVIEPVGRFMADGMPADTSPYNTDQLDMSQFFQHARLDIEFFAEWAKAGQRYCETREFEDLSAFFRLGHEQDMKTCEPFINDYSQRYTRSTENQWVVSEPPSGACGIINTSRFIREEGHGILWRHEASKVITNPEATTGLGLNCSVFDESITNYEWNSSRIRLGCEYID
;
A
#
# COMPACT_ATOMS: atom_id res chain seq x y z
N MET A 1 51.72 -53.07 -43.18
CA MET A 1 50.45 -52.31 -43.18
C MET A 1 50.29 -51.78 -41.76
N ILE A 2 50.67 -50.53 -41.54
CA ILE A 2 50.86 -49.91 -40.21
C ILE A 2 49.62 -49.09 -39.90
N HIS A 3 48.88 -49.45 -38.85
CA HIS A 3 47.77 -48.65 -38.33
C HIS A 3 48.28 -47.78 -37.18
N LEU A 4 48.30 -46.46 -37.40
CA LEU A 4 48.44 -45.46 -36.35
C LEU A 4 47.12 -45.36 -35.56
N PHE A 5 47.17 -45.70 -34.27
CA PHE A 5 46.15 -45.31 -33.30
C PHE A 5 46.48 -43.90 -32.81
N ARG A 6 45.52 -42.98 -32.95
CA ARG A 6 45.61 -41.58 -32.57
C ARG A 6 44.92 -41.42 -31.22
N GLU A 7 45.70 -41.24 -30.17
CA GLU A 7 45.22 -40.96 -28.82
C GLU A 7 44.58 -39.56 -28.76
N ILE A 8 43.34 -39.49 -28.26
CA ILE A 8 42.61 -38.25 -28.01
C ILE A 8 42.74 -37.94 -26.52
N PRO A 9 43.32 -36.80 -26.11
CA PRO A 9 43.38 -36.44 -24.70
C PRO A 9 41.99 -36.00 -24.22
N PHE A 10 41.42 -36.78 -23.29
CA PHE A 10 40.23 -36.39 -22.53
C PHE A 10 40.61 -35.27 -21.55
N LEU A 11 40.26 -34.03 -21.90
CA LEU A 11 40.38 -32.87 -21.02
C LEU A 11 39.23 -32.92 -20.00
N ILE A 12 39.52 -33.40 -18.80
CA ILE A 12 38.60 -33.38 -17.66
C ILE A 12 38.50 -31.93 -17.16
N CYS A 13 37.49 -31.19 -17.63
CA CYS A 13 37.10 -29.93 -16.99
C CYS A 13 36.50 -30.24 -15.61
N LEU A 14 37.30 -30.03 -14.56
CA LEU A 14 36.81 -29.86 -13.20
C LEU A 14 35.96 -28.58 -13.17
N ILE A 15 34.66 -28.74 -13.43
CA ILE A 15 33.68 -27.69 -13.15
C ILE A 15 33.59 -27.63 -11.63
N SER A 16 34.40 -26.77 -11.01
CA SER A 16 34.17 -26.34 -9.65
C SER A 16 32.84 -25.60 -9.63
N THR A 17 31.75 -26.31 -9.35
CA THR A 17 30.50 -25.69 -8.96
C THR A 17 30.82 -24.85 -7.73
N PRO A 18 30.69 -23.51 -7.76
CA PRO A 18 30.76 -22.75 -6.53
C PRO A 18 29.68 -23.36 -5.64
N SER A 19 30.10 -23.88 -4.48
CA SER A 19 29.15 -24.18 -3.42
C SER A 19 28.41 -22.87 -3.18
N ILE A 20 27.19 -22.78 -3.66
CA ILE A 20 26.24 -21.77 -3.19
C ILE A 20 25.98 -22.20 -1.75
N LEU A 21 26.89 -21.82 -0.86
CA LEU A 21 26.61 -21.70 0.56
C LEU A 21 25.34 -20.88 0.60
N GLY A 22 24.22 -21.52 0.98
CA GLY A 22 22.94 -20.84 1.12
C GLY A 22 23.20 -19.57 1.91
N ALA A 23 22.79 -18.42 1.37
CA ALA A 23 23.10 -17.14 1.97
C ALA A 23 22.67 -17.19 3.44
N ASP A 24 23.64 -17.03 4.33
CA ASP A 24 23.45 -17.10 5.78
C ASP A 24 22.78 -15.85 6.36
N THR A 25 22.27 -15.02 5.45
CA THR A 25 21.84 -13.64 5.64
C THR A 25 20.53 -13.44 4.88
N PRO A 26 19.51 -12.79 5.47
CA PRO A 26 18.26 -12.46 4.80
C PRO A 26 18.50 -11.34 3.77
N LEU A 27 18.99 -11.67 2.57
CA LEU A 27 19.36 -10.64 1.59
C LEU A 27 18.16 -9.95 0.94
N ARG A 28 17.09 -10.69 0.65
CA ARG A 28 15.86 -10.15 0.07
C ARG A 28 14.72 -11.13 0.22
N GLY A 29 13.50 -10.62 0.33
CA GLY A 29 12.32 -11.47 0.36
C GLY A 29 11.01 -10.70 0.34
N THR A 30 9.93 -11.46 0.22
CA THR A 30 8.56 -10.97 0.38
C THR A 30 7.89 -11.88 1.40
N LEU A 31 7.34 -11.27 2.43
CA LEU A 31 6.65 -11.94 3.52
C LEU A 31 5.22 -11.40 3.62
N ILE A 32 4.35 -12.20 4.20
CA ILE A 32 2.93 -11.87 4.40
C ILE A 32 2.65 -11.91 5.89
N GLY A 33 2.05 -10.84 6.43
CA GLY A 33 1.64 -10.76 7.82
C GLY A 33 0.51 -11.74 8.13
N GLN A 34 0.68 -12.55 9.18
CA GLN A 34 -0.28 -13.61 9.54
C GLN A 34 -1.66 -13.07 9.93
N SER A 35 -1.70 -11.92 10.61
CA SER A 35 -2.93 -11.34 11.16
C SER A 35 -3.65 -10.41 10.19
N SER A 36 -2.88 -9.61 9.46
CA SER A 36 -3.34 -8.49 8.62
C SER A 36 -3.30 -8.82 7.13
N GLY A 37 -2.53 -9.82 6.71
CA GLY A 37 -2.32 -10.13 5.30
C GLY A 37 -1.53 -9.05 4.55
N ASP A 38 -0.93 -8.11 5.27
CA ASP A 38 -0.08 -7.07 4.72
C ASP A 38 1.21 -7.66 4.16
N ILE A 39 1.76 -6.99 3.15
CA ILE A 39 2.92 -7.48 2.41
C ILE A 39 4.15 -6.73 2.90
N LEU A 40 5.16 -7.46 3.36
CA LEU A 40 6.44 -6.91 3.74
C LEU A 40 7.51 -7.35 2.75
N GLN A 41 7.99 -6.43 1.93
CA GLN A 41 9.17 -6.64 1.10
C GLN A 41 10.40 -6.12 1.84
N TYR A 42 11.51 -6.85 1.75
CA TYR A 42 12.77 -6.40 2.32
C TYR A 42 13.94 -6.64 1.37
N SER A 43 14.96 -5.78 1.49
CA SER A 43 16.25 -5.91 0.83
C SER A 43 17.34 -5.49 1.80
N CYS A 44 18.32 -6.36 2.04
CA CYS A 44 19.38 -6.13 3.01
C CYS A 44 20.76 -6.11 2.34
N ASN A 45 21.64 -5.27 2.88
CA ASN A 45 23.05 -5.17 2.50
C ASN A 45 23.91 -5.43 3.73
N GLU A 46 24.98 -6.21 3.54
CA GLU A 46 26.00 -6.43 4.58
C GLU A 46 26.82 -5.15 4.79
N LEU A 47 27.14 -4.87 6.06
CA LEU A 47 27.97 -3.76 6.50
C LEU A 47 29.38 -4.27 6.85
N ASP A 48 30.36 -3.35 6.89
CA ASP A 48 31.78 -3.69 7.14
C ASP A 48 32.03 -4.38 8.50
N ASP A 49 31.14 -4.21 9.47
CA ASP A 49 31.22 -4.77 10.82
C ASP A 49 30.46 -6.11 10.96
N GLY A 50 29.94 -6.66 9.87
CA GLY A 50 29.20 -7.92 9.85
C GLY A 50 27.73 -7.79 10.28
N ASP A 51 27.26 -6.58 10.56
CA ASP A 51 25.84 -6.28 10.66
C ASP A 51 25.21 -6.19 9.26
N ILE A 52 23.89 -6.10 9.22
CA ILE A 52 23.15 -5.84 7.99
C ILE A 52 22.26 -4.61 8.16
N ASN A 53 22.12 -3.84 7.09
CA ASN A 53 21.09 -2.82 6.97
C ASN A 53 20.01 -3.31 6.02
N CYS A 54 18.76 -3.30 6.46
CA CYS A 54 17.63 -3.77 5.70
C CYS A 54 16.67 -2.63 5.42
N ASP A 55 16.32 -2.44 4.15
CA ASP A 55 15.26 -1.55 3.70
C ASP A 55 13.99 -2.36 3.52
N PHE A 56 12.88 -1.84 4.02
CA PHE A 56 11.57 -2.46 4.03
C PHE A 56 10.56 -1.59 3.29
N ILE A 57 9.69 -2.25 2.54
CA ILE A 57 8.46 -1.67 1.96
C ILE A 57 7.32 -2.51 2.51
N GLN A 58 6.52 -1.92 3.40
CA GLN A 58 5.31 -2.52 3.92
C GLN A 58 4.11 -1.97 3.15
N ILE A 59 3.28 -2.87 2.62
CA ILE A 59 2.04 -2.52 1.92
C ILE A 59 0.88 -3.09 2.73
N VAL A 60 0.11 -2.20 3.33
CA VAL A 60 -1.14 -2.53 4.00
C VAL A 60 -2.27 -2.15 3.06
N LEU A 61 -3.22 -3.06 2.86
CA LEU A 61 -4.44 -2.76 2.14
C LEU A 61 -5.58 -2.61 3.15
N SER A 62 -6.37 -1.56 3.02
CA SER A 62 -7.61 -1.33 3.77
C SER A 62 -8.75 -1.06 2.80
N VAL A 63 -9.98 -1.33 3.22
CA VAL A 63 -11.16 -0.82 2.51
C VAL A 63 -11.21 0.69 2.74
N LYS A 64 -11.43 1.46 1.68
CA LYS A 64 -11.36 2.92 1.69
C LYS A 64 -12.50 3.58 2.50
N ALA A 65 -13.65 2.92 2.61
CA ALA A 65 -14.76 3.38 3.43
C ALA A 65 -15.58 2.21 3.98
N THR A 66 -16.34 2.48 5.04
CA THR A 66 -17.29 1.55 5.66
C THR A 66 -18.67 2.17 5.82
N GLU A 67 -19.72 1.36 5.79
CA GLU A 67 -21.12 1.85 5.94
C GLU A 67 -21.34 2.58 7.28
N ASP A 68 -20.60 2.22 8.32
CA ASP A 68 -20.70 2.83 9.65
C ASP A 68 -20.21 4.29 9.68
N GLU A 69 -19.39 4.72 8.71
CA GLU A 69 -18.89 6.09 8.57
C GLU A 69 -19.89 7.01 7.85
N TRP A 70 -20.84 6.44 7.08
CA TRP A 70 -21.78 7.22 6.28
C TRP A 70 -22.59 8.26 7.07
N PRO A 71 -23.12 7.97 8.28
CA PRO A 71 -23.87 8.96 9.05
C PRO A 71 -23.05 10.20 9.45
N GLU A 72 -21.76 10.02 9.76
CA GLU A 72 -20.86 11.13 10.11
C GLU A 72 -20.56 11.99 8.88
N MET A 73 -20.17 11.36 7.75
CA MET A 73 -19.96 12.06 6.49
C MET A 73 -21.22 12.82 6.02
N LEU A 74 -22.41 12.22 6.17
CA LEU A 74 -23.66 12.85 5.78
C LEU A 74 -23.94 14.13 6.59
N GLU A 75 -23.60 14.13 7.88
CA GLU A 75 -23.73 15.32 8.73
C GLU A 75 -22.72 16.40 8.34
N GLU A 76 -21.47 16.03 8.01
CA GLU A 76 -20.48 16.96 7.48
C GLU A 76 -20.95 17.63 6.18
N PHE A 77 -21.50 16.85 5.24
CA PHE A 77 -22.07 17.40 4.01
C PHE A 77 -23.26 18.31 4.27
N ARG A 78 -24.10 18.00 5.26
CA ARG A 78 -25.23 18.86 5.66
C ARG A 78 -24.75 20.20 6.18
N MET A 79 -23.77 20.19 7.08
CA MET A 79 -23.18 21.44 7.61
C MET A 79 -22.56 22.28 6.48
N ALA A 80 -21.79 21.66 5.58
CA ALA A 80 -21.19 22.36 4.45
C ALA A 80 -22.25 22.92 3.48
N PHE A 81 -23.35 22.20 3.26
CA PHE A 81 -24.46 22.65 2.43
C PHE A 81 -25.20 23.86 3.04
N ASP A 82 -25.46 23.84 4.35
CA ASP A 82 -26.18 24.91 5.05
C ASP A 82 -25.37 26.22 5.16
N GLU A 83 -24.05 26.14 5.07
CA GLU A 83 -23.16 27.32 5.08
C GLU A 83 -23.16 28.10 3.75
N ASP A 84 -23.97 27.67 2.76
CA ASP A 84 -24.12 28.27 1.42
C ASP A 84 -22.75 28.47 0.74
N ASP A 85 -21.93 27.42 0.79
CA ASP A 85 -20.58 27.43 0.27
C ASP A 85 -20.59 27.63 -1.26
N VAL A 86 -19.96 28.73 -1.70
CA VAL A 86 -19.80 29.13 -3.10
C VAL A 86 -19.18 27.99 -3.94
N SER A 87 -18.47 27.06 -3.30
CA SER A 87 -17.84 25.89 -3.92
C SER A 87 -18.81 24.96 -4.67
N LEU A 88 -20.08 24.86 -4.24
CA LEU A 88 -21.06 23.96 -4.89
C LEU A 88 -21.64 24.55 -6.19
N GLY A 89 -21.61 25.87 -6.34
CA GLY A 89 -21.90 26.54 -7.60
C GLY A 89 -20.85 26.19 -8.65
N GLU A 90 -19.58 26.40 -8.29
CA GLU A 90 -18.42 26.09 -9.13
C GLU A 90 -18.34 24.59 -9.48
N PHE A 91 -18.73 23.70 -8.57
CA PHE A 91 -18.79 22.27 -8.84
C PHE A 91 -19.66 21.91 -10.07
N CYS A 92 -20.80 22.56 -10.22
CA CYS A 92 -21.72 22.27 -11.34
C CYS A 92 -21.12 22.67 -12.69
N ASP A 93 -20.54 23.86 -12.78
CA ASP A 93 -20.01 24.41 -14.03
C ASP A 93 -18.63 23.83 -14.35
N SER A 94 -17.80 23.60 -13.34
CA SER A 94 -16.41 23.16 -13.50
C SER A 94 -16.24 21.65 -13.59
N VAL A 95 -17.19 20.86 -13.05
CA VAL A 95 -17.09 19.39 -13.00
C VAL A 95 -18.26 18.73 -13.68
N ILE A 96 -19.50 18.97 -13.23
CA ILE A 96 -20.66 18.21 -13.70
C ILE A 96 -20.99 18.50 -15.17
N GLU A 97 -20.97 19.76 -15.60
CA GLU A 97 -21.26 20.12 -17.00
C GLU A 97 -20.23 19.49 -17.97
N PRO A 98 -18.90 19.64 -17.78
CA PRO A 98 -17.92 18.98 -18.64
C PRO A 98 -18.07 17.46 -18.68
N VAL A 99 -18.32 16.82 -17.53
CA VAL A 99 -18.55 15.38 -17.46
C VAL A 99 -19.82 14.98 -18.23
N GLY A 100 -20.91 15.72 -18.05
CA GLY A 100 -22.15 15.49 -18.79
C GLY A 100 -21.96 15.57 -20.31
N ARG A 101 -21.22 16.58 -20.80
CA ARG A 101 -20.89 16.73 -22.22
C ARG A 101 -20.01 15.59 -22.72
N PHE A 102 -18.98 15.23 -21.98
CA PHE A 102 -18.09 14.11 -22.31
C PHE A 102 -18.87 12.80 -22.49
N MET A 103 -19.81 12.52 -21.59
CA MET A 103 -20.66 11.34 -21.66
C MET A 103 -21.62 11.41 -22.86
N ALA A 104 -22.24 12.57 -23.11
CA ALA A 104 -23.17 12.78 -24.21
C ALA A 104 -22.50 12.62 -25.59
N ASP A 105 -21.23 13.01 -25.72
CA ASP A 105 -20.44 12.90 -26.94
C ASP A 105 -19.86 11.48 -27.17
N GLY A 106 -20.18 10.52 -26.30
CA GLY A 106 -19.75 9.13 -26.42
C GLY A 106 -18.33 8.87 -25.93
N MET A 107 -17.86 9.66 -24.94
CA MET A 107 -16.57 9.50 -24.27
C MET A 107 -15.36 9.47 -25.24
N PRO A 108 -15.23 10.47 -26.13
CA PRO A 108 -14.21 10.47 -27.19
C PRO A 108 -12.81 10.41 -26.59
N ALA A 109 -11.84 9.83 -27.30
CA ALA A 109 -10.47 9.66 -26.80
C ALA A 109 -9.77 11.00 -26.49
N ASP A 110 -10.05 12.04 -27.27
CA ASP A 110 -9.58 13.41 -27.02
C ASP A 110 -10.43 14.06 -25.92
N THR A 111 -9.82 14.29 -24.76
CA THR A 111 -10.49 14.88 -23.60
C THR A 111 -10.28 16.39 -23.51
N SER A 112 -9.43 16.98 -24.36
CA SER A 112 -9.08 18.40 -24.29
C SER A 112 -10.28 19.36 -24.39
N PRO A 113 -11.38 19.05 -25.13
CA PRO A 113 -12.54 19.94 -25.18
C PRO A 113 -13.33 20.04 -23.87
N TYR A 114 -13.11 19.10 -22.94
CA TYR A 114 -13.84 19.00 -21.67
C TYR A 114 -12.99 19.45 -20.47
N ASN A 115 -11.75 19.85 -20.70
CA ASN A 115 -10.96 20.49 -19.66
C ASN A 115 -11.48 21.90 -19.40
N THR A 116 -11.36 22.36 -18.16
CA THR A 116 -11.67 23.76 -17.80
C THR A 116 -10.37 24.52 -17.57
N ASP A 117 -10.44 25.85 -17.55
CA ASP A 117 -9.27 26.69 -17.26
C ASP A 117 -8.65 26.39 -15.87
N GLN A 118 -9.43 25.76 -14.98
CA GLN A 118 -9.05 25.45 -13.61
C GLN A 118 -8.67 23.98 -13.40
N LEU A 119 -9.15 23.06 -14.23
CA LEU A 119 -9.06 21.63 -13.97
C LEU A 119 -8.76 20.82 -15.24
N ASP A 120 -7.62 20.12 -15.23
CA ASP A 120 -7.31 19.08 -16.22
C ASP A 120 -8.04 17.79 -15.83
N MET A 121 -9.08 17.46 -16.58
CA MET A 121 -9.96 16.32 -16.32
C MET A 121 -9.51 15.06 -17.09
N SER A 122 -8.37 15.10 -17.77
CA SER A 122 -7.89 13.98 -18.60
C SER A 122 -7.76 12.66 -17.83
N GLN A 123 -7.21 12.69 -16.61
CA GLN A 123 -7.11 11.50 -15.77
C GLN A 123 -8.49 11.01 -15.31
N PHE A 124 -9.37 11.93 -14.89
CA PHE A 124 -10.75 11.60 -14.52
C PHE A 124 -11.47 10.89 -15.67
N PHE A 125 -11.38 11.40 -16.89
CA PHE A 125 -12.01 10.78 -18.06
C PHE A 125 -11.37 9.47 -18.49
N GLN A 126 -10.09 9.24 -18.19
CA GLN A 126 -9.49 7.92 -18.36
C GLN A 126 -10.10 6.91 -17.39
N HIS A 127 -10.31 7.29 -16.13
CA HIS A 127 -10.98 6.46 -15.13
C HIS A 127 -12.45 6.23 -15.49
N ALA A 128 -13.13 7.26 -16.01
CA ALA A 128 -14.52 7.17 -16.46
C ALA A 128 -14.76 6.08 -17.51
N ARG A 129 -13.76 5.79 -18.36
CA ARG A 129 -13.86 4.73 -19.37
C ARG A 129 -13.68 3.33 -18.79
N LEU A 130 -13.10 3.18 -17.60
CA LEU A 130 -12.92 1.89 -16.94
C LEU A 130 -14.19 1.42 -16.24
N ASP A 131 -15.04 2.34 -15.80
CA ASP A 131 -16.30 2.05 -15.09
C ASP A 131 -17.48 2.91 -15.59
N ILE A 132 -17.81 2.75 -16.86
CA ILE A 132 -18.81 3.59 -17.55
C ILE A 132 -20.16 3.63 -16.82
N GLU A 133 -20.57 2.51 -16.21
CA GLU A 133 -21.84 2.39 -15.50
C GLU A 133 -21.87 3.29 -14.26
N PHE A 134 -20.87 3.18 -13.38
CA PHE A 134 -20.74 4.04 -12.21
C PHE A 134 -20.70 5.52 -12.61
N PHE A 135 -19.85 5.88 -13.58
CA PHE A 135 -19.70 7.28 -13.98
C PHE A 135 -20.95 7.87 -14.63
N ALA A 136 -21.75 7.06 -15.35
CA ALA A 136 -23.03 7.50 -15.88
C ALA A 136 -24.05 7.78 -14.76
N GLU A 137 -24.12 6.93 -13.74
CA GLU A 137 -25.00 7.13 -12.59
C GLU A 137 -24.57 8.33 -11.75
N TRP A 138 -23.27 8.45 -11.50
CA TRP A 138 -22.64 9.56 -10.80
C TRP A 138 -22.90 10.90 -11.50
N ALA A 139 -22.67 10.97 -12.83
CA ALA A 139 -22.90 12.17 -13.61
C ALA A 139 -24.39 12.57 -13.61
N LYS A 140 -25.29 11.60 -13.72
CA LYS A 140 -26.74 11.82 -13.66
C LYS A 140 -27.17 12.33 -12.27
N ALA A 141 -26.60 11.80 -11.19
CA ALA A 141 -26.88 12.27 -9.84
C ALA A 141 -26.38 13.71 -9.64
N GLY A 142 -25.16 14.01 -10.10
CA GLY A 142 -24.62 15.37 -10.07
C GLY A 142 -25.45 16.35 -10.87
N GLN A 143 -25.91 15.97 -12.07
CA GLN A 143 -26.80 16.81 -12.89
C GLN A 143 -28.12 17.12 -12.18
N ARG A 144 -28.76 16.11 -11.56
CA ARG A 144 -29.99 16.33 -10.78
C ARG A 144 -29.76 17.35 -9.67
N TYR A 145 -28.68 17.19 -8.90
CA TYR A 145 -28.32 18.16 -7.87
C TYR A 145 -28.12 19.57 -8.46
N CYS A 146 -27.41 19.70 -9.59
CA CYS A 146 -27.18 21.00 -10.22
C CYS A 146 -28.47 21.67 -10.71
N GLU A 147 -29.50 20.88 -11.06
CA GLU A 147 -30.83 21.35 -11.46
C GLU A 147 -31.71 21.75 -10.27
N THR A 148 -31.72 20.95 -9.21
CA THR A 148 -32.66 21.13 -8.07
C THR A 148 -32.06 21.97 -6.95
N ARG A 149 -30.75 21.86 -6.72
CA ARG A 149 -30.02 22.42 -5.58
C ARG A 149 -30.56 21.95 -4.22
N GLU A 150 -31.22 20.79 -4.18
CA GLU A 150 -31.75 20.20 -2.95
C GLU A 150 -30.70 19.31 -2.28
N PHE A 151 -30.68 19.30 -0.95
CA PHE A 151 -29.72 18.51 -0.16
C PHE A 151 -29.89 17.00 -0.42
N GLU A 152 -31.11 16.53 -0.61
CA GLU A 152 -31.39 15.11 -0.89
C GLU A 152 -30.70 14.63 -2.18
N ASP A 153 -30.64 15.47 -3.22
CA ASP A 153 -29.95 15.14 -4.46
C ASP A 153 -28.42 15.18 -4.29
N LEU A 154 -27.90 16.11 -3.49
CA LEU A 154 -26.48 16.16 -3.14
C LEU A 154 -26.05 14.92 -2.34
N SER A 155 -26.85 14.56 -1.33
CA SER A 155 -26.65 13.36 -0.52
C SER A 155 -26.68 12.10 -1.39
N ALA A 156 -27.61 12.00 -2.34
CA ALA A 156 -27.69 10.86 -3.25
C ALA A 156 -26.46 10.78 -4.17
N PHE A 157 -25.93 11.94 -4.60
CA PHE A 157 -24.69 12.02 -5.36
C PHE A 157 -23.48 11.53 -4.55
N PHE A 158 -23.27 12.02 -3.32
CA PHE A 158 -22.16 11.56 -2.48
C PHE A 158 -22.30 10.10 -2.06
N ARG A 159 -23.54 9.61 -1.90
CA ARG A 159 -23.80 8.21 -1.57
C ARG A 159 -23.22 7.27 -2.63
N LEU A 160 -23.32 7.62 -3.91
CA LEU A 160 -22.71 6.82 -4.98
C LEU A 160 -21.19 6.74 -4.83
N GLY A 161 -20.54 7.87 -4.53
CA GLY A 161 -19.09 7.89 -4.26
C GLY A 161 -18.71 6.99 -3.07
N HIS A 162 -19.45 7.11 -1.97
CA HIS A 162 -19.23 6.27 -0.79
C HIS A 162 -19.44 4.77 -1.08
N GLU A 163 -20.47 4.42 -1.85
CA GLU A 163 -20.72 3.03 -2.27
C GLU A 163 -19.60 2.47 -3.15
N GLN A 164 -18.96 3.31 -3.96
CA GLN A 164 -17.77 2.95 -4.72
C GLN A 164 -16.54 2.78 -3.81
N ASP A 165 -16.35 3.69 -2.85
CA ASP A 165 -15.24 3.63 -1.89
C ASP A 165 -15.33 2.39 -0.99
N MET A 166 -16.53 1.95 -0.59
CA MET A 166 -16.73 0.68 0.13
C MET A 166 -16.31 -0.56 -0.67
N LYS A 167 -16.21 -0.45 -2.00
CA LYS A 167 -15.73 -1.52 -2.89
C LYS A 167 -14.27 -1.31 -3.31
N THR A 168 -13.63 -0.25 -2.84
CA THR A 168 -12.27 0.13 -3.23
C THR A 168 -11.33 -0.14 -2.08
N CYS A 169 -10.19 -0.78 -2.38
CA CYS A 169 -9.10 -0.90 -1.43
C CYS A 169 -8.06 0.17 -1.70
N GLU A 170 -7.60 0.83 -0.65
CA GLU A 170 -6.50 1.78 -0.71
C GLU A 170 -5.20 1.14 -0.20
N PRO A 171 -4.07 1.34 -0.89
CA PRO A 171 -2.77 0.91 -0.41
C PRO A 171 -2.13 1.97 0.49
N PHE A 172 -1.85 1.60 1.73
CA PHE A 172 -0.93 2.34 2.59
C PHE A 172 0.47 1.74 2.45
N ILE A 173 1.41 2.55 1.93
CA ILE A 173 2.81 2.16 1.74
C ILE A 173 3.67 2.83 2.80
N ASN A 174 4.38 2.01 3.56
CA ASN A 174 5.30 2.45 4.59
C ASN A 174 6.71 1.94 4.31
N ASP A 175 7.61 2.88 4.03
CA ASP A 175 9.02 2.61 3.74
C ASP A 175 9.87 2.94 4.97
N TYR A 176 10.70 1.99 5.40
CA TYR A 176 11.60 2.19 6.53
C TYR A 176 12.86 1.33 6.43
N SER A 177 13.91 1.71 7.16
CA SER A 177 15.15 0.95 7.24
C SER A 177 15.44 0.56 8.67
N GLN A 178 16.05 -0.60 8.87
CA GLN A 178 16.51 -1.07 10.17
C GLN A 178 17.86 -1.77 10.07
N ARG A 179 18.72 -1.50 11.05
CA ARG A 179 19.98 -2.21 11.24
C ARG A 179 19.81 -3.42 12.14
N TYR A 180 20.39 -4.55 11.72
CA TYR A 180 20.37 -5.80 12.46
C TYR A 180 21.79 -6.31 12.72
N THR A 181 21.97 -6.91 13.89
CA THR A 181 23.18 -7.65 14.24
C THR A 181 22.88 -9.13 14.40
N ARG A 182 23.86 -9.98 14.13
CA ARG A 182 23.70 -11.44 14.23
C ARG A 182 23.67 -11.85 15.70
N SER A 183 22.55 -12.38 16.17
CA SER A 183 22.42 -12.89 17.55
C SER A 183 22.81 -14.36 17.63
N THR A 184 22.42 -15.16 16.62
CA THR A 184 22.79 -16.58 16.50
C THR A 184 22.99 -16.95 15.02
N GLU A 185 23.39 -18.19 14.73
CA GLU A 185 23.49 -18.68 13.34
C GLU A 185 22.18 -18.55 12.54
N ASN A 186 21.05 -18.61 13.24
CA ASN A 186 19.70 -18.63 12.67
C ASN A 186 18.88 -17.39 13.04
N GLN A 187 19.51 -16.33 13.56
CA GLN A 187 18.78 -15.16 14.02
C GLN A 187 19.57 -13.86 13.87
N TRP A 188 18.89 -12.85 13.34
CA TRP A 188 19.32 -11.46 13.30
C TRP A 188 18.34 -10.62 14.11
N VAL A 189 18.84 -9.72 14.95
CA VAL A 189 18.03 -8.88 15.83
C VAL A 189 18.34 -7.41 15.57
N VAL A 190 17.34 -6.53 15.68
CA VAL A 190 17.56 -5.09 15.55
C VAL A 190 18.59 -4.62 16.58
N SER A 191 19.52 -3.76 16.14
CA SER A 191 20.62 -3.25 16.95
C SER A 191 20.57 -1.73 17.18
N GLU A 192 19.41 -1.12 16.93
CA GLU A 192 19.23 0.32 17.01
C GLU A 192 18.94 0.81 18.44
N PRO A 193 19.42 2.00 18.82
CA PRO A 193 19.09 2.59 20.10
C PRO A 193 17.62 3.05 20.15
N PRO A 194 17.08 3.30 21.36
CA PRO A 194 15.76 3.90 21.51
C PRO A 194 15.65 5.23 20.76
N SER A 195 14.49 5.50 20.15
CA SER A 195 14.26 6.69 19.34
C SER A 195 13.04 7.51 19.78
N GLY A 196 13.10 8.83 19.52
CA GLY A 196 11.98 9.76 19.73
C GLY A 196 11.58 10.01 21.19
N ALA A 197 10.58 10.88 21.38
CA ALA A 197 10.07 11.25 22.71
C ALA A 197 9.41 10.09 23.47
N CYS A 198 8.84 9.14 22.72
CA CYS A 198 8.22 7.93 23.26
C CYS A 198 9.24 6.87 23.69
N GLY A 199 10.52 7.04 23.35
CA GLY A 199 11.56 6.05 23.60
C GLY A 199 11.22 4.69 22.98
N ILE A 200 10.96 4.70 21.66
CA ILE A 200 10.60 3.51 20.89
C ILE A 200 11.83 2.64 20.73
N ILE A 201 11.74 1.39 21.18
CA ILE A 201 12.77 0.36 21.00
C ILE A 201 12.23 -0.69 20.04
N ASN A 202 12.80 -0.77 18.85
CA ASN A 202 12.48 -1.84 17.91
C ASN A 202 13.11 -3.16 18.40
N THR A 203 12.29 -4.19 18.57
CA THR A 203 12.71 -5.53 19.02
C THR A 203 12.55 -6.58 17.91
N SER A 204 12.47 -6.12 16.67
CA SER A 204 12.24 -6.95 15.49
C SER A 204 13.40 -7.91 15.22
N ARG A 205 13.11 -9.02 14.55
CA ARG A 205 14.12 -10.05 14.24
C ARG A 205 13.79 -10.86 13.00
N PHE A 206 14.83 -11.28 12.30
CA PHE A 206 14.75 -12.36 11.32
C PHE A 206 15.08 -13.69 11.99
N ILE A 207 14.30 -14.73 11.66
CA ILE A 207 14.48 -16.09 12.17
C ILE A 207 14.52 -17.02 10.96
N ARG A 208 15.55 -17.86 10.86
CA ARG A 208 15.67 -18.82 9.76
C ARG A 208 14.61 -19.90 9.89
N GLU A 209 13.99 -20.25 8.77
CA GLU A 209 13.03 -21.34 8.69
C GLU A 209 13.71 -22.70 8.79
N GLU A 210 13.27 -23.52 9.74
CA GLU A 210 13.77 -24.89 9.88
C GLU A 210 13.41 -25.72 8.65
N GLY A 211 14.40 -26.43 8.09
CA GLY A 211 14.20 -27.24 6.89
C GLY A 211 14.11 -26.46 5.57
N HIS A 212 14.09 -25.12 5.62
CA HIS A 212 13.99 -24.25 4.43
C HIS A 212 15.17 -23.28 4.37
N GLY A 213 16.37 -23.82 4.11
CA GLY A 213 17.66 -23.20 4.44
C GLY A 213 17.89 -21.73 4.07
N ILE A 214 17.29 -21.18 3.01
CA ILE A 214 17.47 -19.77 2.61
C ILE A 214 16.29 -18.85 3.00
N LEU A 215 15.22 -19.43 3.55
CA LEU A 215 14.01 -18.70 3.89
C LEU A 215 14.09 -18.20 5.32
N TRP A 216 13.58 -17.00 5.49
CA TRP A 216 13.55 -16.29 6.77
C TRP A 216 12.12 -15.82 6.99
N ARG A 217 11.62 -15.99 8.21
CA ARG A 217 10.47 -15.23 8.70
C ARG A 217 10.96 -14.00 9.44
N HIS A 218 10.08 -13.04 9.59
CA HIS A 218 10.34 -11.80 10.30
C HIS A 218 9.29 -11.61 11.39
N GLU A 219 9.73 -11.30 12.60
CA GLU A 219 8.86 -10.89 13.69
C GLU A 219 9.08 -9.40 13.91
N ALA A 220 8.10 -8.58 13.54
CA ALA A 220 8.13 -7.15 13.80
C ALA A 220 7.54 -6.86 15.18
N SER A 221 8.28 -6.11 16.01
CA SER A 221 7.80 -5.69 17.33
C SER A 221 8.54 -4.47 17.81
N LYS A 222 7.91 -3.75 18.74
CA LYS A 222 8.49 -2.59 19.42
C LYS A 222 8.04 -2.52 20.86
N VAL A 223 8.82 -1.82 21.67
CA VAL A 223 8.51 -1.50 23.06
C VAL A 223 8.52 0.01 23.24
N ILE A 224 7.52 0.53 23.95
CA ILE A 224 7.38 1.95 24.28
C ILE A 224 7.82 2.18 25.72
N THR A 225 8.97 2.81 25.89
CA THR A 225 9.54 3.04 27.22
C THR A 225 9.00 4.28 27.93
N ASN A 226 8.34 5.18 27.21
CA ASN A 226 7.76 6.41 27.74
C ASN A 226 6.32 6.63 27.25
N PRO A 227 5.35 5.80 27.68
CA PRO A 227 3.98 5.84 27.18
C PRO A 227 3.21 7.11 27.54
N GLU A 228 3.60 7.81 28.61
CA GLU A 228 2.96 9.05 29.08
C GLU A 228 3.37 10.29 28.29
N ALA A 229 4.39 10.17 27.42
CA ALA A 229 4.81 11.28 26.58
C ALA A 229 3.86 11.52 25.41
N THR A 230 4.10 12.65 24.74
CA THR A 230 3.46 12.97 23.47
C THR A 230 4.50 13.11 22.36
N THR A 231 4.11 12.73 21.16
CA THR A 231 4.89 12.98 19.95
C THR A 231 4.90 14.47 19.62
N GLY A 232 5.75 14.88 18.68
CA GLY A 232 5.75 16.26 18.17
C GLY A 232 4.43 16.70 17.50
N LEU A 233 3.54 15.75 17.19
CA LEU A 233 2.21 15.97 16.62
C LEU A 233 1.09 15.94 17.68
N GLY A 234 1.44 15.87 18.96
CA GLY A 234 0.47 15.83 20.07
C GLY A 234 -0.17 14.46 20.33
N LEU A 235 0.17 13.43 19.54
CA LEU A 235 -0.31 12.06 19.79
C LEU A 235 0.31 11.48 21.07
N ASN A 236 -0.49 10.88 21.93
CA ASN A 236 -0.04 10.21 23.13
C ASN A 236 0.72 8.92 22.78
N CYS A 237 1.87 8.67 23.39
CA CYS A 237 2.72 7.52 23.08
C CYS A 237 2.08 6.17 23.43
N SER A 238 1.08 6.12 24.31
CA SER A 238 0.35 4.88 24.64
C SER A 238 -0.50 4.32 23.49
N VAL A 239 -0.75 5.10 22.43
CA VAL A 239 -1.52 4.62 21.26
C VAL A 239 -0.70 3.76 20.31
N PHE A 240 0.63 3.72 20.48
CA PHE A 240 1.48 2.88 19.64
C PHE A 240 1.30 1.41 19.99
N ASP A 241 0.98 0.60 18.99
CA ASP A 241 0.84 -0.83 19.15
C ASP A 241 2.18 -1.52 19.49
N GLU A 242 2.24 -2.24 20.59
CA GLU A 242 3.39 -3.06 21.02
C GLU A 242 3.21 -4.55 20.68
N SER A 243 2.15 -4.91 19.94
CA SER A 243 1.92 -6.28 19.52
C SER A 243 3.01 -6.80 18.58
N ILE A 244 3.17 -8.13 18.57
CA ILE A 244 4.10 -8.80 17.66
C ILE A 244 3.36 -9.11 16.36
N THR A 245 3.88 -8.61 15.24
CA THR A 245 3.41 -9.00 13.91
C THR A 245 4.35 -10.05 13.33
N ASN A 246 3.81 -11.23 13.04
CA ASN A 246 4.57 -12.33 12.41
C ASN A 246 4.40 -12.28 10.90
N TYR A 247 5.51 -12.26 10.17
CA TYR A 247 5.57 -12.26 8.72
C TYR A 247 6.25 -13.52 8.21
N GLU A 248 5.56 -14.27 7.35
CA GLU A 248 6.06 -15.52 6.81
C GLU A 248 5.97 -15.57 5.28
N TRP A 249 6.84 -16.35 4.66
CA TRP A 249 6.90 -16.52 3.21
C TRP A 249 5.73 -17.35 2.65
N ASN A 250 5.10 -18.19 3.48
CA ASN A 250 4.02 -19.11 3.13
C ASN A 250 2.69 -18.78 3.82
N SER A 251 2.58 -17.61 4.43
CA SER A 251 1.34 -17.20 5.09
C SER A 251 0.19 -17.04 4.08
N SER A 252 -1.03 -17.31 4.57
CA SER A 252 -2.23 -17.20 3.74
C SER A 252 -2.51 -15.74 3.42
N ARG A 253 -2.93 -15.48 2.18
CA ARG A 253 -3.37 -14.14 1.78
C ARG A 253 -4.75 -13.85 2.35
N ILE A 254 -4.91 -12.71 3.00
CA ILE A 254 -6.22 -12.21 3.42
C ILE A 254 -6.87 -11.49 2.24
N ARG A 255 -8.14 -11.79 1.97
CA ARG A 255 -8.92 -11.14 0.92
C ARG A 255 -9.83 -10.11 1.55
N LEU A 256 -9.71 -8.86 1.12
CA LEU A 256 -10.51 -7.75 1.63
C LEU A 256 -11.86 -7.58 0.91
N GLY A 257 -12.08 -8.30 -0.20
CA GLY A 257 -13.35 -8.27 -0.92
C GLY A 257 -13.56 -7.04 -1.81
N CYS A 258 -12.55 -6.18 -1.96
CA CYS A 258 -12.60 -5.03 -2.87
C CYS A 258 -12.69 -5.45 -4.35
N GLU A 259 -13.44 -4.68 -5.12
CA GLU A 259 -13.56 -4.77 -6.58
C GLU A 259 -12.50 -3.89 -7.26
N TYR A 260 -12.10 -2.80 -6.60
CA TYR A 260 -11.15 -1.80 -7.11
C TYR A 260 -9.95 -1.61 -6.20
N ILE A 261 -8.85 -1.10 -6.76
CA ILE A 261 -7.67 -0.61 -6.05
C ILE A 261 -7.49 0.85 -6.45
N ASP A 262 -7.30 1.74 -5.48
CA ASP A 262 -7.00 3.17 -5.70
C ASP A 262 -5.56 3.38 -6.23
#